data_AF-A0A925GZV6-F1
#
_entry.id   AF-A0A925GZV6-F1
#
_cell.length_a   1.000
_cell.length_b   1.000
_cell.length_c   1.000
_cell.angle_alpha   90.00
_cell.angle_beta   90.00
_cell.angle_gamma   90.00
#
_symmetry.space_group_name_H-M   'P 1'
#
loop_
_entity.id
_entity.type
_entity.pdbx_description
1 polymer ?
#
loop_
_entity_poly.entity_id
_entity_poly.type
_entity_poly.pdbx_seq_one_letter_code
_entity_poly.pdbx_strand_id
1 'polypeptide(L)'
;MTEVASRVRRSVEKLRGAEAVVAYLSQKFPEFMQGRKEAASRAWMDLGIFWEHNWTADARGVTREDRNQWGRRVAADFETYVESLHADSSYALAGMIDSQSGSGTNRKFYVFNPLGWMRSDAADVSFDGKGPVHVIDLTTGEEVPSQLVSLPGEKDLRVSTYLRIAARDLPAAGYKVYEVRNGEGKKFGDVATVETSSTATIIGNVTGKTVENSVYKLRVEDRGAITSWIDKTRANRELAGRMDNGRSSINDLGLDPGTLEVENAGPVSLTLRARGSGPLAHESRITLYRDSRRIDIRNDITQSFDGTYHWAFAFNVASPDVWHEELGAVIRAKYLKDGGHYSPDMSRLDYLSLNHFAAMNAPDGSGVTLSNWDLAFMKLGDSQMLGSKPHFDTKLPLIQVLAGGQIDAPRAGIPQQGGDKHFLQRFALSSHQKFNQTESMRFSLEHQNPPITGWLRAGNAFPAKTDSLLTVSSPNVLLWGLKTPEDGGSEGLIARVWTFSDKPEEYQLKMKSPITGAWSATHTERDLVAIPVAGNTLAVKAAEHQIQTIRLKLQRLELQQ
;
A
#
# COMPACT_ATOMS: atom_id res chain seq x y z
N MET A 1 20.35 3.15 -6.09
CA MET A 1 19.96 2.80 -4.70
C MET A 1 18.45 2.64 -4.61
N THR A 2 17.83 1.90 -5.53
CA THR A 2 16.36 1.78 -5.55
C THR A 2 15.83 1.17 -4.26
N GLU A 3 16.44 0.09 -3.76
CA GLU A 3 15.98 -0.59 -2.54
C GLU A 3 16.01 0.33 -1.31
N VAL A 4 17.06 1.14 -1.16
CA VAL A 4 17.15 2.11 -0.05
C VAL A 4 16.01 3.13 -0.12
N ALA A 5 15.70 3.65 -1.32
CA ALA A 5 14.58 4.57 -1.50
C ALA A 5 13.22 3.89 -1.27
N SER A 6 13.05 2.64 -1.73
CA SER A 6 11.86 1.84 -1.48
C SER A 6 11.64 1.61 0.01
N ARG A 7 12.70 1.32 0.79
CA ARG A 7 12.62 1.20 2.25
C ARG A 7 12.10 2.47 2.91
N VAL A 8 12.62 3.63 2.54
CA VAL A 8 12.11 4.92 3.06
C VAL A 8 10.63 5.11 2.73
N ARG A 9 10.20 4.81 1.50
CA ARG A 9 8.78 4.90 1.10
C ARG A 9 7.89 3.94 1.91
N ARG A 10 8.32 2.68 2.08
CA ARG A 10 7.61 1.71 2.92
C ARG A 10 7.51 2.19 4.37
N SER A 11 8.57 2.80 4.91
CA SER A 11 8.56 3.38 6.25
C SER A 11 7.62 4.57 6.38
N VAL A 12 7.45 5.41 5.35
CA VAL A 12 6.44 6.49 5.37
C VAL A 12 5.02 5.92 5.48
N GLU A 13 4.67 4.91 4.70
CA GLU A 13 3.34 4.28 4.78
C GLU A 13 3.16 3.51 6.10
N LYS A 14 4.18 2.80 6.59
CA LYS A 14 4.13 2.16 7.91
C LYS A 14 3.98 3.17 9.05
N LEU A 15 4.62 4.34 8.96
CA LEU A 15 4.50 5.41 9.95
C LEU A 15 3.05 5.90 10.04
N ARG A 16 2.35 6.06 8.91
CA ARG A 16 0.92 6.41 8.88
C ARG A 16 0.09 5.44 9.73
N GLY A 17 0.33 4.14 9.59
CA GLY A 17 -0.32 3.11 10.39
C GLY A 17 0.05 3.16 11.87
N ALA A 18 1.33 3.31 12.18
CA ALA A 18 1.83 3.41 13.55
C ALA A 18 1.26 4.64 14.28
N GLU A 19 1.26 5.81 13.64
CA GLU A 19 0.70 7.04 14.19
C GLU A 19 -0.82 6.93 14.41
N ALA A 20 -1.56 6.25 13.52
CA ALA A 20 -2.98 6.00 13.72
C ALA A 20 -3.24 5.12 14.96
N VAL A 21 -2.40 4.11 15.21
CA VAL A 21 -2.45 3.32 16.46
C VAL A 21 -2.10 4.21 17.67
N VAL A 22 -1.07 5.06 17.58
CA VAL A 22 -0.70 6.00 18.65
C VAL A 22 -1.84 6.98 18.96
N ALA A 23 -2.49 7.53 17.94
CA ALA A 23 -3.66 8.40 18.09
C ALA A 23 -4.81 7.66 18.80
N TYR A 24 -5.03 6.39 18.46
CA TYR A 24 -5.99 5.53 19.15
C TYR A 24 -5.62 5.32 20.63
N LEU A 25 -4.36 4.94 20.91
CA LEU A 25 -3.85 4.73 22.26
C LEU A 25 -3.96 5.98 23.13
N SER A 26 -3.71 7.16 22.56
CA SER A 26 -3.70 8.44 23.28
C SER A 26 -5.02 8.78 23.98
N GLN A 27 -6.13 8.14 23.58
CA GLN A 27 -7.42 8.26 24.26
C GLN A 27 -7.39 7.80 25.73
N LYS A 28 -6.48 6.86 26.05
CA LYS A 28 -6.32 6.23 27.37
C LYS A 28 -4.88 6.26 27.89
N PHE A 29 -3.91 6.47 27.01
CA PHE A 29 -2.50 6.54 27.32
C PHE A 29 -1.82 7.73 26.59
N PRO A 30 -2.18 8.98 26.96
CA PRO A 30 -1.68 10.18 26.28
C PRO A 30 -0.17 10.39 26.44
N GLU A 31 0.46 9.74 27.41
CA GLU A 31 1.90 9.79 27.66
C GLU A 31 2.71 8.84 26.76
N PHE A 32 2.10 8.05 25.86
CA PHE A 32 2.81 7.06 25.03
C PHE A 32 4.00 7.64 24.26
N MET A 33 3.91 8.90 23.81
CA MET A 33 4.98 9.59 23.08
C MET A 33 6.01 10.28 23.99
N GLN A 34 5.80 10.31 25.31
CA GLN A 34 6.81 10.79 26.25
C GLN A 34 8.04 9.88 26.17
N GLY A 35 9.22 10.48 25.97
CA GLY A 35 10.48 9.77 25.72
C GLY A 35 10.77 9.44 24.25
N ARG A 36 9.85 9.72 23.31
CA ARG A 36 10.06 9.48 21.87
C ARG A 36 10.25 10.75 21.04
N LYS A 37 10.07 11.93 21.65
CA LYS A 37 10.08 13.22 20.93
C LYS A 37 11.38 13.49 20.19
N GLU A 38 12.53 13.22 20.81
CA GLU A 38 13.84 13.42 20.17
C GLU A 38 14.05 12.48 18.98
N ALA A 39 13.70 11.19 19.15
CA ALA A 39 13.76 10.21 18.07
C ALA A 39 12.81 10.56 16.91
N ALA A 40 11.59 11.02 17.24
CA ALA A 40 10.63 11.50 16.25
C ALA A 40 11.15 12.71 15.48
N SER A 41 11.70 13.71 16.18
CA SER A 41 12.28 14.90 15.55
C SER A 41 13.45 14.56 14.64
N ARG A 42 14.32 13.63 15.07
CA ARG A 42 15.42 13.13 14.24
C ARG A 42 14.91 12.41 13.01
N ALA A 43 13.95 11.49 13.17
CA ALA A 43 13.36 10.74 12.06
C ALA A 43 12.73 11.65 11.00
N TRP A 44 12.02 12.72 11.40
CA TRP A 44 11.48 13.71 10.46
C TRP A 44 12.57 14.52 9.75
N MET A 45 13.66 14.87 10.44
CA MET A 45 14.82 15.50 9.81
C MET A 45 15.47 14.55 8.78
N ASP A 46 15.68 13.28 9.16
CA ASP A 46 16.26 12.25 8.32
C ASP A 46 15.43 12.02 7.05
N LEU A 47 14.10 11.91 7.20
CA LEU A 47 13.19 11.81 6.06
C LEU A 47 13.31 13.02 5.12
N GLY A 48 13.37 14.24 5.68
CA GLY A 48 13.48 15.47 4.91
C GLY A 48 14.79 15.57 4.12
N ILE A 49 15.92 15.21 4.74
CA ILE A 49 17.23 15.29 4.09
C ILE A 49 17.49 14.11 3.15
N PHE A 50 16.88 12.95 3.35
CA PHE A 50 17.07 11.79 2.47
C PHE A 50 16.79 12.11 0.99
N TRP A 51 15.75 12.92 0.75
CA TRP A 51 15.29 13.35 -0.57
C TRP A 51 15.98 14.61 -1.10
N GLU A 52 17.15 14.97 -0.56
CA GLU A 52 17.93 16.09 -1.07
C GLU A 52 18.29 15.92 -2.56
N HIS A 53 18.36 17.05 -3.28
CA HIS A 53 18.39 17.06 -4.74
C HIS A 53 19.71 16.61 -5.39
N ASN A 54 20.79 16.35 -4.65
CA ASN A 54 22.08 15.88 -5.16
C ASN A 54 22.15 14.35 -5.26
N TRP A 55 21.01 13.67 -5.36
CA TRP A 55 20.89 12.23 -5.64
C TRP A 55 21.62 11.75 -6.93
N THR A 56 21.94 12.68 -7.84
CA THR A 56 22.85 12.45 -8.98
C THR A 56 24.27 12.09 -8.55
N ALA A 57 24.63 12.35 -7.30
CA ALA A 57 25.89 11.94 -6.68
C ALA A 57 27.14 12.31 -7.51
N ASP A 58 27.12 13.49 -8.15
CA ASP A 58 28.14 14.02 -9.05
C ASP A 58 28.87 15.25 -8.49
N ALA A 59 28.73 15.49 -7.18
CA ALA A 59 29.39 16.57 -6.46
C ALA A 59 30.93 16.47 -6.55
N ARG A 60 31.61 17.61 -6.68
CA ARG A 60 33.08 17.67 -6.84
C ARG A 60 33.87 17.28 -5.58
N GLY A 61 33.27 17.35 -4.40
CA GLY A 61 33.93 17.13 -3.11
C GLY A 61 33.34 16.00 -2.26
N VAL A 62 32.32 15.30 -2.74
CA VAL A 62 31.69 14.17 -2.05
C VAL A 62 31.71 12.99 -2.99
N THR A 63 32.35 11.88 -2.59
CA THR A 63 32.40 10.70 -3.45
C THR A 63 31.02 10.03 -3.50
N ARG A 64 30.75 9.28 -4.57
CA ARG A 64 29.53 8.46 -4.67
C ARG A 64 29.40 7.45 -3.54
N GLU A 65 30.53 6.94 -3.06
CA GLU A 65 30.56 6.02 -1.92
C GLU A 65 30.14 6.74 -0.62
N ASP A 66 30.70 7.92 -0.34
CA ASP A 66 30.31 8.71 0.82
C ASP A 66 28.82 9.07 0.78
N ARG A 67 28.30 9.45 -0.41
CA ARG A 67 26.87 9.75 -0.61
C ARG A 67 25.98 8.52 -0.44
N ASN A 68 26.40 7.35 -0.91
CA ASN A 68 25.71 6.07 -0.73
C ASN A 68 25.64 5.71 0.77
N GLN A 69 26.78 5.76 1.46
CA GLN A 69 26.86 5.45 2.89
C GLN A 69 26.06 6.43 3.75
N TRP A 70 26.12 7.73 3.43
CA TRP A 70 25.29 8.72 4.11
C TRP A 70 23.78 8.46 3.90
N GLY A 71 23.36 8.23 2.66
CA GLY A 71 21.95 7.95 2.36
C GLY A 71 21.42 6.70 3.06
N ARG A 72 22.26 5.66 3.17
CA ARG A 72 21.92 4.43 3.92
C ARG A 72 21.78 4.67 5.42
N ARG A 73 22.63 5.50 6.03
CA ARG A 73 22.52 5.85 7.44
C ARG A 73 21.22 6.61 7.73
N VAL A 74 20.96 7.66 6.96
CA VAL A 74 19.73 8.47 7.09
C VAL A 74 18.47 7.60 6.90
N ALA A 75 18.44 6.74 5.87
CA ALA A 75 17.33 5.82 5.66
C ALA A 75 17.16 4.82 6.81
N ALA A 76 18.26 4.28 7.35
CA ALA A 76 18.23 3.35 8.47
C ALA A 76 17.74 4.02 9.77
N ASP A 77 18.17 5.24 10.06
CA ASP A 77 17.75 5.99 11.25
C ASP A 77 16.23 6.26 11.22
N PHE A 78 15.71 6.69 10.07
CA PHE A 78 14.26 6.85 9.86
C PHE A 78 13.51 5.52 10.00
N GLU A 79 13.97 4.46 9.32
CA GLU A 79 13.33 3.15 9.38
C GLU A 79 13.32 2.59 10.81
N THR A 80 14.42 2.69 11.54
CA THR A 80 14.51 2.22 12.94
C THR A 80 13.48 2.91 13.82
N TYR A 81 13.31 4.23 13.70
CA TYR A 81 12.27 4.93 14.44
C TYR A 81 10.86 4.39 14.12
N VAL A 82 10.55 4.22 12.83
CA VAL A 82 9.24 3.73 12.38
C VAL A 82 8.98 2.30 12.86
N GLU A 83 9.93 1.38 12.71
CA GLU A 83 9.79 -0.01 13.17
C GLU A 83 9.60 -0.07 14.69
N SER A 84 10.36 0.72 15.46
CA SER A 84 10.19 0.79 16.91
C SER A 84 8.83 1.36 17.30
N LEU A 85 8.38 2.45 16.66
CA LEU A 85 7.06 3.03 16.94
C LEU A 85 5.94 2.04 16.64
N HIS A 86 5.99 1.40 15.46
CA HIS A 86 5.00 0.41 15.03
C HIS A 86 4.96 -0.79 15.98
N ALA A 87 6.12 -1.35 16.35
CA ALA A 87 6.19 -2.48 17.27
C ALA A 87 5.64 -2.13 18.65
N ASP A 88 6.08 -1.01 19.22
CA ASP A 88 5.69 -0.58 20.57
C ASP A 88 4.21 -0.19 20.64
N SER A 89 3.69 0.50 19.62
CA SER A 89 2.26 0.89 19.57
C SER A 89 1.37 -0.34 19.38
N SER A 90 1.78 -1.29 18.53
CA SER A 90 1.05 -2.55 18.31
C SER A 90 1.01 -3.41 19.58
N TYR A 91 2.14 -3.47 20.29
CA TYR A 91 2.27 -4.17 21.58
C TYR A 91 1.42 -3.51 22.68
N ALA A 92 1.43 -2.17 22.76
CA ALA A 92 0.61 -1.43 23.70
C ALA A 92 -0.89 -1.63 23.43
N LEU A 93 -1.32 -1.55 22.16
CA LEU A 93 -2.73 -1.79 21.81
C LEU A 93 -3.18 -3.20 22.19
N ALA A 94 -2.36 -4.22 21.89
CA ALA A 94 -2.62 -5.60 22.31
C ALA A 94 -2.81 -5.76 23.84
N GLY A 95 -2.08 -4.98 24.63
CA GLY A 95 -2.16 -4.99 26.10
C GLY A 95 -3.30 -4.14 26.68
N MET A 96 -3.98 -3.33 25.86
CA MET A 96 -5.06 -2.45 26.32
C MET A 96 -6.45 -2.93 25.89
N ILE A 97 -6.56 -3.73 24.83
CA ILE A 97 -7.84 -4.33 24.42
C ILE A 97 -8.27 -5.39 25.44
N ASP A 98 -9.54 -5.32 25.85
CA ASP A 98 -10.15 -6.29 26.74
C ASP A 98 -10.09 -7.70 26.15
N SER A 99 -9.31 -8.57 26.80
CA SER A 99 -9.21 -9.97 26.43
C SER A 99 -9.96 -10.90 27.39
N GLN A 100 -10.41 -10.39 28.54
CA GLN A 100 -11.01 -11.15 29.64
C GLN A 100 -12.53 -11.25 29.52
N SER A 101 -13.18 -10.34 28.80
CA SER A 101 -14.59 -10.49 28.44
C SER A 101 -14.78 -11.72 27.52
N GLY A 102 -15.52 -12.71 28.04
CA GLY A 102 -15.82 -14.00 27.39
C GLY A 102 -15.24 -15.21 28.14
N SER A 103 -16.02 -16.29 28.27
CA SER A 103 -15.74 -17.44 29.16
C SER A 103 -14.69 -18.44 28.66
N GLY A 104 -13.71 -18.03 27.84
CA GLY A 104 -12.81 -18.95 27.12
C GLY A 104 -11.31 -18.65 27.31
N THR A 105 -10.49 -19.70 27.26
CA THR A 105 -9.02 -19.63 27.30
C THR A 105 -8.36 -19.53 25.91
N ASN A 106 -9.18 -19.41 24.86
CA ASN A 106 -8.72 -19.34 23.48
C ASN A 106 -7.89 -18.07 23.22
N ARG A 107 -6.87 -18.19 22.36
CA ARG A 107 -6.03 -17.04 21.97
C ARG A 107 -6.86 -16.07 21.12
N LYS A 108 -6.78 -14.79 21.42
CA LYS A 108 -7.43 -13.71 20.68
C LYS A 108 -6.38 -12.80 20.05
N PHE A 109 -6.69 -12.23 18.90
CA PHE A 109 -5.88 -11.20 18.25
C PHE A 109 -6.78 -10.10 17.68
N TYR A 110 -6.27 -8.88 17.60
CA TYR A 110 -6.96 -7.80 16.90
C TYR A 110 -6.50 -7.70 15.44
N VAL A 111 -7.35 -7.12 14.61
CA VAL A 111 -7.03 -6.62 13.28
C VAL A 111 -7.43 -5.15 13.24
N PHE A 112 -6.44 -4.26 13.15
CA PHE A 112 -6.59 -2.81 13.14
C PHE A 112 -6.48 -2.27 11.71
N ASN A 113 -7.43 -1.44 11.33
CA ASN A 113 -7.44 -0.71 10.08
C ASN A 113 -6.99 0.74 10.31
N PRO A 114 -5.81 1.14 9.81
CA PRO A 114 -5.30 2.49 9.99
C PRO A 114 -5.95 3.54 9.07
N LEU A 115 -6.77 3.14 8.10
CA LEU A 115 -7.34 4.04 7.10
C LEU A 115 -8.65 4.69 7.58
N GLY A 116 -9.00 5.83 6.98
CA GLY A 116 -10.16 6.65 7.36
C GLY A 116 -11.53 6.15 6.93
N TRP A 117 -11.62 4.94 6.36
CA TRP A 117 -12.87 4.33 5.92
C TRP A 117 -12.95 2.87 6.33
N MET A 118 -14.18 2.36 6.42
CA MET A 118 -14.42 0.94 6.65
C MET A 118 -14.02 0.13 5.42
N ARG A 119 -13.34 -1.01 5.64
CA ARG A 119 -12.90 -1.91 4.56
C ARG A 119 -12.90 -3.37 4.97
N SER A 120 -12.83 -4.25 3.97
CA SER A 120 -12.59 -5.68 4.15
C SER A 120 -11.29 -6.06 3.45
N ASP A 121 -10.45 -6.88 4.08
CA ASP A 121 -9.15 -7.27 3.53
C ASP A 121 -8.69 -8.63 4.11
N ALA A 122 -7.64 -9.21 3.51
CA ALA A 122 -6.89 -10.26 4.16
C ALA A 122 -6.08 -9.70 5.32
N ALA A 123 -6.06 -10.40 6.45
CA ALA A 123 -5.24 -10.03 7.60
C ALA A 123 -4.39 -11.22 8.03
N ASP A 124 -3.09 -10.98 8.20
CA ASP A 124 -2.10 -12.00 8.55
C ASP A 124 -1.63 -11.78 9.98
N VAL A 125 -1.69 -12.82 10.82
CA VAL A 125 -1.10 -12.82 12.16
C VAL A 125 -0.07 -13.95 12.26
N SER A 126 1.12 -13.65 12.79
CA SER A 126 2.17 -14.66 12.98
C SER A 126 1.62 -15.82 13.81
N PHE A 127 1.80 -17.05 13.34
CA PHE A 127 1.20 -18.23 13.94
C PHE A 127 2.21 -19.36 14.14
N ASP A 128 2.39 -19.73 15.41
CA ASP A 128 3.30 -20.78 15.89
C ASP A 128 2.57 -22.00 16.47
N GLY A 129 1.23 -22.03 16.36
CA GLY A 129 0.39 -23.09 16.90
C GLY A 129 0.50 -24.41 16.12
N LYS A 130 -0.06 -25.48 16.72
CA LYS A 130 -0.09 -26.83 16.15
C LYS A 130 -1.53 -27.28 15.88
N GLY A 131 -1.70 -28.13 14.87
CA GLY A 131 -2.99 -28.73 14.54
C GLY A 131 -3.93 -27.80 13.76
N PRO A 132 -5.09 -28.30 13.32
CA PRO A 132 -6.08 -27.48 12.64
C PRO A 132 -6.67 -26.45 13.61
N VAL A 133 -6.84 -25.23 13.11
CA VAL A 133 -7.50 -24.13 13.82
C VAL A 133 -8.52 -23.46 12.92
N HIS A 134 -9.53 -22.86 13.54
CA HIS A 134 -10.51 -21.99 12.88
C HIS A 134 -10.65 -20.68 13.67
N VAL A 135 -11.21 -19.66 13.02
CA VAL A 135 -11.24 -18.30 13.58
C VAL A 135 -12.66 -17.78 13.66
N ILE A 136 -13.03 -17.23 14.83
CA ILE A 136 -14.32 -16.60 15.08
C ILE A 136 -14.16 -15.09 15.13
N ASP A 137 -15.01 -14.36 14.40
CA ASP A 137 -15.17 -12.92 14.57
C ASP A 137 -16.00 -12.65 15.83
N LEU A 138 -15.41 -11.99 16.83
CA LEU A 138 -16.11 -11.77 18.11
C LEU A 138 -17.23 -10.72 18.01
N THR A 139 -17.28 -9.95 16.92
CA THR A 139 -18.34 -8.98 16.66
C THR A 139 -19.62 -9.69 16.22
N THR A 140 -19.52 -10.62 15.28
CA THR A 140 -20.66 -11.35 14.71
C THR A 140 -20.94 -12.66 15.43
N GLY A 141 -19.95 -13.25 16.08
CA GLY A 141 -20.00 -14.60 16.63
C GLY A 141 -19.86 -15.71 15.58
N GLU A 142 -19.61 -15.35 14.32
CA GLU A 142 -19.51 -16.30 13.21
C GLU A 142 -18.07 -16.71 12.93
N GLU A 143 -17.89 -17.93 12.43
CA GLU A 143 -16.62 -18.37 11.89
C GLU A 143 -16.31 -17.64 10.59
N VAL A 144 -15.09 -17.10 10.50
CA VAL A 144 -14.58 -16.46 9.29
C VAL A 144 -13.66 -17.43 8.55
N PRO A 145 -13.59 -17.33 7.22
CA PRO A 145 -12.63 -18.12 6.50
C PRO A 145 -11.20 -17.79 6.92
N SER A 146 -10.42 -18.84 7.20
CA SER A 146 -9.04 -18.75 7.61
C SER A 146 -8.20 -19.83 6.96
N GLN A 147 -6.91 -19.56 6.77
CA GLN A 147 -5.95 -20.55 6.29
C GLN A 147 -4.54 -20.27 6.83
N LEU A 148 -3.70 -21.29 6.90
CA LEU A 148 -2.27 -21.09 7.11
C LEU A 148 -1.61 -20.73 5.78
N VAL A 149 -0.75 -19.72 5.79
CA VAL A 149 0.06 -19.32 4.64
C VAL A 149 1.54 -19.23 5.02
N SER A 150 2.41 -19.54 4.06
CA SER A 150 3.85 -19.34 4.17
C SER A 150 4.23 -18.08 3.41
N LEU A 151 4.81 -17.10 4.09
CA LEU A 151 5.20 -15.82 3.50
C LEU A 151 6.69 -15.54 3.75
N PRO A 152 7.44 -15.08 2.73
CA PRO A 152 8.84 -14.68 2.92
C PRO A 152 8.95 -13.32 3.62
N GLY A 153 9.97 -13.16 4.46
CA GLY A 153 10.33 -11.89 5.08
C GLY A 153 10.66 -10.80 4.04
N GLU A 154 10.46 -9.54 4.40
CA GLU A 154 10.75 -8.40 3.51
C GLU A 154 12.25 -8.12 3.34
N LYS A 155 13.11 -8.56 4.28
CA LYS A 155 14.54 -8.24 4.29
C LYS A 155 15.48 -9.41 3.95
N ASP A 156 15.12 -10.62 4.36
CA ASP A 156 16.00 -11.80 4.33
C ASP A 156 15.38 -13.00 3.60
N LEU A 157 14.18 -12.82 3.03
CA LEU A 157 13.37 -13.86 2.39
C LEU A 157 13.07 -15.07 3.29
N ARG A 158 13.33 -14.99 4.60
CA ARG A 158 13.05 -16.08 5.53
C ARG A 158 11.55 -16.34 5.57
N VAL A 159 11.16 -17.56 5.26
CA VAL A 159 9.75 -17.96 5.24
C VAL A 159 9.24 -18.18 6.66
N SER A 160 8.10 -17.57 6.98
CA SER A 160 7.38 -17.74 8.25
C SER A 160 5.91 -18.09 8.00
N THR A 161 5.31 -18.80 8.96
CA THR A 161 3.91 -19.19 8.90
C THR A 161 3.01 -18.12 9.52
N TYR A 162 1.93 -17.78 8.81
CA TYR A 162 0.90 -16.86 9.28
C TYR A 162 -0.47 -17.54 9.22
N LEU A 163 -1.33 -17.18 10.16
CA LEU A 163 -2.77 -17.42 10.06
C LEU A 163 -3.39 -16.24 9.32
N ARG A 164 -3.83 -16.48 8.09
CA ARG A 164 -4.51 -15.51 7.23
C ARG A 164 -6.02 -15.65 7.40
N ILE A 165 -6.72 -14.54 7.60
CA ILE A 165 -8.19 -14.50 7.67
C ILE A 165 -8.78 -13.54 6.64
N ALA A 166 -10.02 -13.81 6.22
CA ALA A 166 -10.83 -12.83 5.48
C ALA A 166 -11.53 -11.89 6.48
N ALA A 167 -10.87 -10.79 6.84
CA ALA A 167 -11.40 -9.82 7.79
C ALA A 167 -12.39 -8.87 7.10
N ARG A 168 -13.65 -8.88 7.54
CA ARG A 168 -14.72 -8.07 6.96
C ARG A 168 -15.10 -6.89 7.85
N ASP A 169 -15.47 -5.78 7.21
CA ASP A 169 -16.04 -4.59 7.83
C ASP A 169 -15.17 -4.04 8.97
N LEU A 170 -13.85 -4.00 8.75
CA LEU A 170 -12.91 -3.38 9.68
C LEU A 170 -13.22 -1.88 9.76
N PRO A 171 -13.52 -1.33 10.95
CA PRO A 171 -13.91 0.07 11.08
C PRO A 171 -12.76 1.01 10.72
N ALA A 172 -13.09 2.24 10.34
CA ALA A 172 -12.11 3.30 10.10
C ALA A 172 -11.30 3.59 11.38
N ALA A 173 -9.98 3.76 11.25
CA ALA A 173 -9.06 4.06 12.37
C ALA A 173 -9.41 3.26 13.64
N GLY A 174 -9.57 1.95 13.49
CA GLY A 174 -10.21 1.10 14.48
C GLY A 174 -9.90 -0.38 14.28
N TYR A 175 -10.43 -1.24 15.15
CA TYR A 175 -10.14 -2.67 15.10
C TYR A 175 -11.38 -3.55 15.26
N LYS A 176 -11.19 -4.82 14.88
CA LYS A 176 -12.03 -5.96 15.29
C LYS A 176 -11.16 -7.01 15.97
N VAL A 177 -11.75 -7.79 16.87
CA VAL A 177 -11.09 -8.88 17.60
C VAL A 177 -11.59 -10.22 17.10
N TYR A 178 -10.65 -11.12 16.91
CA TYR A 178 -10.87 -12.49 16.44
C TYR A 178 -10.34 -13.48 17.46
N GLU A 179 -11.02 -14.62 17.59
CA GLU A 179 -10.64 -15.71 18.49
C GLU A 179 -10.25 -16.94 17.68
N VAL A 180 -9.08 -17.52 18.00
CA VAL A 180 -8.60 -18.75 17.40
C VAL A 180 -9.00 -19.94 18.25
N ARG A 181 -9.68 -20.90 17.63
CA ARG A 181 -10.16 -22.13 18.27
C ARG A 181 -9.49 -23.35 17.66
N ASN A 182 -9.26 -24.37 18.48
CA ASN A 182 -8.74 -25.65 18.02
C ASN A 182 -9.82 -26.42 17.25
N GLY A 183 -9.40 -27.20 16.25
CA GLY A 183 -10.26 -28.02 15.40
C GLY A 183 -10.46 -27.42 14.01
N GLU A 184 -10.93 -28.24 13.07
CA GLU A 184 -11.07 -27.88 11.65
C GLU A 184 -12.03 -26.71 11.38
N GLY A 185 -13.03 -26.53 12.24
CA GLY A 185 -14.09 -25.54 12.00
C GLY A 185 -14.99 -25.89 10.81
N LYS A 186 -15.67 -24.87 10.31
CA LYS A 186 -16.51 -24.90 9.11
C LYS A 186 -15.64 -24.97 7.86
N LYS A 187 -16.01 -25.87 6.94
CA LYS A 187 -15.37 -25.91 5.62
C LYS A 187 -15.84 -24.75 4.75
N PHE A 188 -14.88 -23.94 4.31
CA PHE A 188 -15.06 -22.93 3.29
C PHE A 188 -14.41 -23.42 1.99
N GLY A 189 -15.10 -23.28 0.85
CA GLY A 189 -14.51 -23.64 -0.45
C GLY A 189 -13.33 -22.74 -0.80
N ASP A 190 -12.37 -23.24 -1.58
CA ASP A 190 -11.20 -22.45 -2.00
C ASP A 190 -11.60 -21.17 -2.73
N VAL A 191 -10.79 -20.12 -2.58
CA VAL A 191 -11.06 -18.82 -3.24
C VAL A 191 -11.00 -18.92 -4.76
N ALA A 192 -10.11 -19.76 -5.26
CA ALA A 192 -9.74 -19.81 -6.66
C ALA A 192 -9.37 -21.23 -7.04
N THR A 193 -9.61 -21.58 -8.30
CA THR A 193 -9.15 -22.82 -8.89
C THR A 193 -7.92 -22.56 -9.75
N VAL A 194 -7.03 -23.55 -9.83
CA VAL A 194 -5.86 -23.54 -10.72
C VAL A 194 -6.01 -24.69 -11.69
N GLU A 195 -5.67 -24.44 -12.94
CA GLU A 195 -5.59 -25.48 -13.97
C GLU A 195 -4.71 -26.65 -13.49
N THR A 196 -5.33 -27.82 -13.34
CA THR A 196 -4.75 -29.00 -12.66
C THR A 196 -3.87 -29.86 -13.56
N SER A 197 -3.70 -29.50 -14.83
CA SER A 197 -2.79 -30.21 -15.72
C SER A 197 -1.37 -30.20 -15.15
N SER A 198 -0.81 -31.39 -14.91
CA SER A 198 0.55 -31.59 -14.43
C SER A 198 1.59 -31.15 -15.48
N THR A 199 1.21 -31.12 -16.75
CA THR A 199 1.94 -30.44 -17.81
C THR A 199 1.45 -29.01 -17.90
N ALA A 200 2.37 -28.05 -17.76
CA ALA A 200 2.04 -26.66 -17.98
C ALA A 200 1.50 -26.47 -19.41
N THR A 201 0.36 -25.79 -19.51
CA THR A 201 -0.32 -25.60 -20.79
C THR A 201 0.52 -24.66 -21.63
N ILE A 202 1.01 -25.15 -22.76
CA ILE A 202 1.75 -24.35 -23.74
C ILE A 202 0.72 -23.65 -24.63
N ILE A 203 0.71 -22.31 -24.61
CA ILE A 203 -0.07 -21.50 -25.56
C ILE A 203 0.94 -20.75 -26.43
N GLY A 204 1.07 -21.15 -27.70
CA GLY A 204 2.17 -20.70 -28.56
C GLY A 204 3.51 -21.31 -28.11
N ASN A 205 4.52 -20.48 -27.83
CA ASN A 205 5.84 -20.90 -27.32
C ASN A 205 6.01 -20.61 -25.82
N VAL A 206 4.90 -20.43 -25.09
CA VAL A 206 4.90 -19.93 -23.71
C VAL A 206 4.24 -20.92 -22.75
N THR A 207 4.95 -21.22 -21.67
CA THR A 207 4.53 -22.08 -20.57
C THR A 207 3.86 -21.25 -19.46
N GLY A 208 2.72 -21.69 -18.93
CA GLY A 208 2.03 -20.96 -17.86
C GLY A 208 0.86 -21.72 -17.24
N LYS A 209 0.25 -21.15 -16.18
CA LYS A 209 -0.94 -21.68 -15.51
C LYS A 209 -2.08 -20.68 -15.53
N THR A 210 -3.30 -21.20 -15.62
CA THR A 210 -4.52 -20.42 -15.47
C THR A 210 -5.00 -20.50 -14.02
N VAL A 211 -5.35 -19.36 -13.42
CA VAL A 211 -5.97 -19.25 -12.10
C VAL A 211 -7.23 -18.41 -12.17
N GLU A 212 -8.29 -18.82 -11.46
CA GLU A 212 -9.59 -18.16 -11.55
C GLU A 212 -10.29 -18.10 -10.19
N ASN A 213 -10.67 -16.90 -9.72
CA ASN A 213 -11.58 -16.70 -8.58
C ASN A 213 -12.95 -16.21 -9.09
N SER A 214 -13.88 -15.76 -8.24
CA SER A 214 -15.20 -15.28 -8.70
C SER A 214 -15.15 -14.04 -9.62
N VAL A 215 -14.10 -13.23 -9.56
CA VAL A 215 -13.99 -11.94 -10.26
C VAL A 215 -13.11 -12.05 -11.52
N TYR A 216 -11.94 -12.66 -11.38
CA TYR A 216 -10.91 -12.68 -12.40
C TYR A 216 -10.53 -14.09 -12.82
N LYS A 217 -10.12 -14.19 -14.09
CA LYS A 217 -9.36 -15.30 -14.64
C LYS A 217 -8.04 -14.76 -15.16
N LEU A 218 -6.93 -15.29 -14.66
CA LEU A 218 -5.59 -14.89 -15.05
C LEU A 218 -4.86 -16.05 -15.74
N ARG A 219 -4.03 -15.74 -16.73
CA ARG A 219 -2.95 -16.62 -17.17
C ARG A 219 -1.61 -16.02 -16.78
N VAL A 220 -0.84 -16.79 -16.01
CA VAL A 220 0.48 -16.39 -15.52
C VAL A 220 1.54 -17.29 -16.13
N GLU A 221 2.59 -16.70 -16.68
CA GLU A 221 3.76 -17.39 -17.22
C GLU A 221 4.71 -17.83 -16.11
N ASP A 222 5.65 -18.70 -16.45
CA ASP A 222 6.67 -19.26 -15.57
C ASP A 222 7.66 -18.24 -14.97
N ARG A 223 7.82 -17.09 -15.62
CA ARG A 223 8.55 -15.92 -15.12
C ARG A 223 7.69 -14.91 -14.34
N GLY A 224 6.38 -15.15 -14.20
CA GLY A 224 5.50 -14.29 -13.41
C GLY A 224 4.85 -13.13 -14.17
N ALA A 225 5.01 -13.10 -15.50
CA ALA A 225 4.26 -12.21 -16.37
C ALA A 225 2.80 -12.67 -16.49
N ILE A 226 1.86 -11.74 -16.42
CA ILE A 226 0.43 -11.98 -16.62
C ILE A 226 0.10 -11.69 -18.10
N THR A 227 -0.27 -12.72 -18.84
CA THR A 227 -0.55 -12.65 -20.30
C THR A 227 -2.03 -12.57 -20.64
N SER A 228 -2.89 -12.94 -19.70
CA SER A 228 -4.34 -12.77 -19.81
C SER A 228 -4.85 -12.37 -18.44
N TRP A 229 -5.72 -11.36 -18.42
CA TRP A 229 -6.46 -10.89 -17.27
C TRP A 229 -7.89 -10.59 -17.70
N ILE A 230 -8.77 -11.56 -17.47
CA ILE A 230 -10.19 -11.46 -17.80
C ILE A 230 -10.98 -11.05 -16.57
N ASP A 231 -11.75 -9.98 -16.68
CA ASP A 231 -12.78 -9.60 -15.71
C ASP A 231 -14.13 -10.25 -16.06
N LYS A 232 -14.47 -11.29 -15.31
CA LYS A 232 -15.69 -12.10 -15.52
C LYS A 232 -16.96 -11.35 -15.18
N THR A 233 -16.86 -10.35 -14.32
CA THR A 233 -18.01 -9.51 -13.92
C THR A 233 -18.31 -8.42 -14.93
N ARG A 234 -17.48 -8.27 -15.98
CA ARG A 234 -17.60 -7.22 -17.00
C ARG A 234 -17.57 -7.80 -18.40
N ALA A 235 -18.50 -8.72 -18.66
CA ALA A 235 -18.66 -9.40 -19.95
C ALA A 235 -17.37 -10.11 -20.43
N ASN A 236 -16.61 -10.69 -19.49
CA ASN A 236 -15.32 -11.35 -19.76
C ASN A 236 -14.32 -10.44 -20.50
N ARG A 237 -14.25 -9.17 -20.13
CA ARG A 237 -13.31 -8.21 -20.73
C ARG A 237 -11.86 -8.62 -20.44
N GLU A 238 -11.08 -8.79 -21.49
CA GLU A 238 -9.63 -8.99 -21.43
C GLU A 238 -8.91 -7.64 -21.26
N LEU A 239 -8.06 -7.55 -20.24
CA LEU A 239 -7.36 -6.34 -19.83
C LEU A 239 -5.84 -6.43 -20.00
N ALA A 240 -5.28 -7.64 -20.12
CA ALA A 240 -3.87 -7.81 -20.43
C ALA A 240 -3.62 -7.51 -21.91
N GLY A 241 -2.70 -6.59 -22.16
CA GLY A 241 -2.24 -6.25 -23.50
C GLY A 241 -0.99 -7.03 -23.87
N ARG A 242 -0.63 -6.96 -25.15
CA ARG A 242 0.65 -7.42 -25.67
C ARG A 242 1.19 -6.38 -26.64
N MET A 243 2.44 -5.98 -26.47
CA MET A 243 3.08 -5.03 -27.38
C MET A 243 3.65 -5.76 -28.60
N ASP A 244 3.56 -5.13 -29.78
CA ASP A 244 3.95 -5.71 -31.09
C ASP A 244 5.44 -6.06 -31.20
N ASN A 245 6.29 -5.49 -30.32
CA ASN A 245 7.69 -5.93 -30.19
C ASN A 245 7.82 -7.37 -29.62
N GLY A 246 6.71 -7.96 -29.15
CA GLY A 246 6.59 -9.31 -28.63
C GLY A 246 7.07 -9.48 -27.18
N ARG A 247 7.50 -8.40 -26.49
CA ARG A 247 8.35 -8.50 -25.27
C ARG A 247 7.74 -7.96 -23.97
N SER A 248 6.51 -7.48 -23.98
CA SER A 248 5.94 -6.83 -22.79
C SER A 248 4.50 -7.28 -22.55
N SER A 249 4.32 -7.96 -21.42
CA SER A 249 3.04 -8.31 -20.80
C SER A 249 2.86 -7.51 -19.49
N ILE A 250 1.89 -7.89 -18.66
CA ILE A 250 1.73 -7.30 -17.32
C ILE A 250 2.75 -7.94 -16.37
N ASN A 251 3.37 -7.14 -15.51
CA ASN A 251 4.38 -7.58 -14.54
C ASN A 251 5.56 -8.31 -15.20
N ASP A 252 6.15 -7.67 -16.19
CA ASP A 252 7.14 -8.28 -17.07
C ASP A 252 8.49 -7.56 -16.92
N LEU A 253 9.49 -8.23 -16.32
CA LEU A 253 10.87 -7.69 -16.19
C LEU A 253 11.73 -7.95 -17.44
N GLY A 254 11.26 -8.79 -18.36
CA GLY A 254 11.96 -9.20 -19.56
C GLY A 254 11.87 -10.72 -19.84
N LEU A 255 12.50 -11.12 -20.94
CA LEU A 255 12.32 -12.42 -21.56
C LEU A 255 13.40 -13.40 -21.12
N ASP A 256 13.06 -14.31 -20.22
CA ASP A 256 13.78 -15.56 -19.96
C ASP A 256 12.82 -16.59 -19.35
N PRO A 257 13.06 -17.90 -19.54
CA PRO A 257 12.20 -18.94 -18.99
C PRO A 257 12.22 -18.95 -17.45
N GLY A 258 11.22 -19.57 -16.86
CA GLY A 258 11.12 -19.68 -15.39
C GLY A 258 10.48 -20.98 -14.92
N THR A 259 10.02 -20.98 -13.68
CA THR A 259 9.18 -22.06 -13.12
C THR A 259 7.98 -21.48 -12.38
N LEU A 260 6.83 -22.16 -12.44
CA LEU A 260 5.58 -21.74 -11.79
C LEU A 260 5.00 -22.83 -10.91
N GLU A 261 4.70 -22.49 -9.67
CA GLU A 261 4.03 -23.39 -8.71
C GLU A 261 2.95 -22.65 -7.90
N VAL A 262 2.08 -23.43 -7.26
CA VAL A 262 1.13 -22.91 -6.27
C VAL A 262 1.86 -22.88 -4.92
N GLU A 263 2.04 -21.69 -4.34
CA GLU A 263 2.73 -21.54 -3.04
C GLU A 263 1.74 -21.61 -1.87
N ASN A 264 0.59 -20.96 -2.01
CA ASN A 264 -0.48 -20.96 -1.02
C ASN A 264 -1.83 -21.16 -1.73
N ALA A 265 -2.67 -22.04 -1.21
CA ALA A 265 -4.04 -22.22 -1.69
C ALA A 265 -4.96 -22.52 -0.51
N GLY A 266 -6.14 -21.93 -0.52
CA GLY A 266 -7.11 -22.15 0.53
C GLY A 266 -8.29 -21.20 0.41
N PRO A 267 -9.10 -21.11 1.48
CA PRO A 267 -10.31 -20.32 1.43
C PRO A 267 -10.03 -18.82 1.26
N VAL A 268 -9.05 -18.21 1.91
CA VAL A 268 -8.88 -16.74 1.89
C VAL A 268 -8.16 -16.24 0.64
N SER A 269 -7.12 -16.94 0.20
CA SER A 269 -6.24 -16.50 -0.88
C SER A 269 -5.62 -17.68 -1.63
N LEU A 270 -5.23 -17.42 -2.87
CA LEU A 270 -4.40 -18.30 -3.67
C LEU A 270 -3.22 -17.52 -4.25
N THR A 271 -2.01 -18.03 -4.05
CA THR A 271 -0.75 -17.44 -4.52
C THR A 271 -0.04 -18.39 -5.47
N LEU A 272 0.24 -17.91 -6.68
CA LEU A 272 1.21 -18.52 -7.59
C LEU A 272 2.58 -17.91 -7.34
N ARG A 273 3.63 -18.74 -7.28
CA ARG A 273 5.03 -18.30 -7.22
C ARG A 273 5.73 -18.67 -8.52
N ALA A 274 6.24 -17.64 -9.18
CA ALA A 274 7.09 -17.74 -10.35
C ALA A 274 8.57 -17.50 -9.97
N ARG A 275 9.51 -18.15 -10.67
CA ARG A 275 10.95 -17.95 -10.53
C ARG A 275 11.56 -17.73 -11.90
N GLY A 276 12.01 -16.51 -12.19
CA GLY A 276 12.68 -16.17 -13.45
C GLY A 276 14.19 -16.00 -13.25
N SER A 277 14.98 -16.39 -14.25
CA SER A 277 16.45 -16.26 -14.21
C SER A 277 16.97 -15.01 -14.91
N GLY A 278 16.17 -14.36 -15.77
CA GLY A 278 16.59 -13.14 -16.42
C GLY A 278 15.45 -12.22 -16.87
N PRO A 279 15.77 -10.98 -17.29
CA PRO A 279 17.12 -10.44 -17.41
C PRO A 279 17.82 -10.20 -16.06
N LEU A 280 17.07 -10.25 -14.95
CA LEU A 280 17.59 -10.37 -13.60
C LEU A 280 16.96 -11.58 -12.91
N ALA A 281 17.70 -12.32 -12.08
CA ALA A 281 17.10 -13.35 -11.23
C ALA A 281 16.05 -12.74 -10.30
N HIS A 282 14.83 -13.32 -10.31
CA HIS A 282 13.70 -12.81 -9.54
C HIS A 282 12.69 -13.89 -9.15
N GLU A 283 11.93 -13.61 -8.10
CA GLU A 283 10.70 -14.33 -7.76
C GLU A 283 9.50 -13.39 -7.89
N SER A 284 8.39 -13.87 -8.45
CA SER A 284 7.13 -13.11 -8.54
C SER A 284 6.01 -13.92 -7.88
N ARG A 285 5.30 -13.33 -6.93
CA ARG A 285 4.14 -13.92 -6.26
C ARG A 285 2.88 -13.17 -6.68
N ILE A 286 1.97 -13.86 -7.35
CA ILE A 286 0.70 -13.32 -7.83
C ILE A 286 -0.42 -13.91 -6.97
N THR A 287 -1.15 -13.06 -6.26
CA THR A 287 -2.16 -13.49 -5.28
C THR A 287 -3.56 -12.97 -5.63
N LEU A 288 -4.53 -13.88 -5.64
CA LEU A 288 -5.97 -13.58 -5.66
C LEU A 288 -6.56 -13.79 -4.26
N TYR A 289 -7.46 -12.90 -3.87
CA TYR A 289 -8.13 -12.92 -2.58
C TYR A 289 -9.63 -13.15 -2.70
N ARG A 290 -10.22 -13.68 -1.63
CA ARG A 290 -11.66 -13.86 -1.53
C ARG A 290 -12.33 -12.50 -1.42
N ASP A 291 -13.44 -12.33 -2.14
CA ASP A 291 -14.31 -11.15 -2.11
C ASP A 291 -13.58 -9.82 -2.39
N SER A 292 -12.43 -9.89 -3.08
CA SER A 292 -11.62 -8.74 -3.42
C SER A 292 -11.42 -8.66 -4.94
N ARG A 293 -11.44 -7.43 -5.45
CA ARG A 293 -11.08 -7.11 -6.84
C ARG A 293 -9.58 -6.80 -6.98
N ARG A 294 -8.77 -7.11 -5.97
CA ARG A 294 -7.32 -6.88 -5.94
C ARG A 294 -6.55 -8.11 -6.39
N ILE A 295 -5.62 -7.91 -7.31
CA ILE A 295 -4.55 -8.85 -7.64
C ILE A 295 -3.28 -8.28 -7.01
N ASP A 296 -2.72 -8.95 -6.01
CA ASP A 296 -1.44 -8.53 -5.43
C ASP A 296 -0.28 -9.18 -6.16
N ILE A 297 0.77 -8.40 -6.38
CA ILE A 297 2.00 -8.81 -7.04
C ILE A 297 3.15 -8.41 -6.14
N ARG A 298 3.90 -9.40 -5.65
CA ARG A 298 5.16 -9.19 -4.96
C ARG A 298 6.30 -9.71 -5.83
N ASN A 299 7.20 -8.82 -6.23
CA ASN A 299 8.42 -9.20 -6.91
C ASN A 299 9.62 -9.02 -5.97
N ASP A 300 10.51 -10.00 -5.97
CA ASP A 300 11.78 -9.97 -5.28
C ASP A 300 12.88 -10.18 -6.34
N ILE A 301 13.63 -9.13 -6.70
CA ILE A 301 14.86 -9.30 -7.49
C ILE A 301 15.94 -9.80 -6.53
N THR A 302 16.58 -10.93 -6.82
CA THR A 302 17.44 -11.68 -5.90
C THR A 302 18.93 -11.63 -6.26
N GLN A 303 19.31 -10.65 -7.08
CA GLN A 303 20.69 -10.37 -7.44
C GLN A 303 20.97 -8.86 -7.44
N SER A 304 22.25 -8.51 -7.36
CA SER A 304 22.70 -7.15 -7.68
C SER A 304 22.71 -6.94 -9.20
N PHE A 305 22.64 -5.69 -9.63
CA PHE A 305 22.67 -5.36 -11.06
C PHE A 305 23.19 -3.96 -11.35
N ASP A 306 23.79 -3.84 -12.53
CA ASP A 306 24.06 -2.59 -13.23
C ASP A 306 23.10 -2.45 -14.42
N GLY A 307 22.89 -1.24 -14.90
CA GLY A 307 21.95 -0.95 -15.99
C GLY A 307 20.57 -0.51 -15.51
N THR A 308 19.68 -0.29 -16.46
CA THR A 308 18.34 0.26 -16.22
C THR A 308 17.28 -0.74 -16.65
N TYR A 309 16.44 -1.14 -15.70
CA TYR A 309 15.41 -2.15 -15.88
C TYR A 309 14.04 -1.62 -15.47
N HIS A 310 13.00 -2.17 -16.08
CA HIS A 310 11.62 -1.81 -15.82
C HIS A 310 10.75 -3.05 -15.69
N TRP A 311 9.74 -2.97 -14.82
CA TRP A 311 8.58 -3.83 -14.91
C TRP A 311 7.60 -3.22 -15.90
N ALA A 312 7.35 -3.93 -16.99
CA ALA A 312 6.34 -3.54 -17.96
C ALA A 312 4.94 -3.97 -17.49
N PHE A 313 3.97 -3.08 -17.74
CA PHE A 313 2.55 -3.25 -17.53
C PHE A 313 1.82 -2.89 -18.82
N ALA A 314 1.72 -3.86 -19.73
CA ALA A 314 1.01 -3.72 -21.00
C ALA A 314 -0.48 -4.03 -20.84
N PHE A 315 -1.35 -3.09 -21.20
CA PHE A 315 -2.80 -3.24 -21.04
C PHE A 315 -3.54 -3.25 -22.38
N ASN A 316 -4.64 -4.00 -22.44
CA ASN A 316 -5.55 -4.01 -23.57
C ASN A 316 -6.56 -2.85 -23.44
N VAL A 317 -6.03 -1.63 -23.53
CA VAL A 317 -6.79 -0.38 -23.42
C VAL A 317 -6.54 0.44 -24.68
N ALA A 318 -7.54 0.47 -25.57
CA ALA A 318 -7.46 1.28 -26.78
C ALA A 318 -7.50 2.78 -26.43
N SER A 319 -6.62 3.57 -27.06
CA SER A 319 -6.55 5.04 -26.86
C SER A 319 -6.46 5.43 -25.38
N PRO A 320 -5.38 5.02 -24.68
CA PRO A 320 -5.29 5.14 -23.23
C PRO A 320 -5.34 6.60 -22.77
N ASP A 321 -6.12 6.84 -21.71
CA ASP A 321 -6.11 8.07 -20.93
C ASP A 321 -5.56 7.77 -19.53
N VAL A 322 -4.33 8.24 -19.26
CA VAL A 322 -3.61 7.90 -18.03
C VAL A 322 -3.69 9.04 -17.02
N TRP A 323 -4.03 8.67 -15.79
CA TRP A 323 -4.00 9.52 -14.61
C TRP A 323 -3.04 8.89 -13.60
N HIS A 324 -2.28 9.69 -12.87
CA HIS A 324 -1.39 9.17 -11.85
C HIS A 324 -1.20 10.21 -10.76
N GLU A 325 -0.66 9.76 -9.63
CA GLU A 325 -0.33 10.65 -8.55
C GLU A 325 1.06 11.28 -8.72
N GLU A 326 1.07 12.61 -8.72
CA GLU A 326 2.20 13.48 -8.41
C GLU A 326 2.14 13.91 -6.93
N LEU A 327 3.19 14.55 -6.42
CA LEU A 327 3.21 14.99 -5.02
C LEU A 327 2.08 15.98 -4.70
N GLY A 328 1.06 15.49 -3.99
CA GLY A 328 -0.10 16.28 -3.57
C GLY A 328 -1.14 16.54 -4.66
N ALA A 329 -1.11 15.80 -5.78
CA ALA A 329 -2.08 15.95 -6.86
C ALA A 329 -2.29 14.63 -7.63
N VAL A 330 -3.49 14.40 -8.16
CA VAL A 330 -3.72 13.39 -9.19
C VAL A 330 -3.84 14.13 -10.52
N ILE A 331 -2.94 13.83 -11.46
CA ILE A 331 -2.84 14.56 -12.71
C ILE A 331 -2.97 13.64 -13.93
N ARG A 332 -3.43 14.25 -15.03
CA ARG A 332 -3.64 13.58 -16.30
C ARG A 332 -2.38 13.68 -17.16
N ALA A 333 -1.83 12.52 -17.51
CA ALA A 333 -0.59 12.35 -18.27
C ALA A 333 -0.78 12.65 -19.78
N LYS A 334 -1.08 13.91 -20.10
CA LYS A 334 -1.20 14.48 -21.45
C LYS A 334 -0.68 15.91 -21.46
N TYR A 335 -0.36 16.43 -22.63
CA TYR A 335 -0.03 17.85 -22.77
C TYR A 335 -1.25 18.74 -22.48
N LEU A 336 -1.01 19.96 -22.00
CA LEU A 336 -2.04 20.98 -21.78
C LEU A 336 -2.93 21.21 -23.02
N LYS A 337 -2.32 21.31 -24.21
CA LYS A 337 -3.05 21.48 -25.48
C LYS A 337 -3.97 20.30 -25.84
N ASP A 338 -3.70 19.13 -25.27
CA ASP A 338 -4.43 17.88 -25.49
C ASP A 338 -5.35 17.56 -24.28
N GLY A 339 -5.58 18.55 -23.40
CA GLY A 339 -6.46 18.44 -22.24
C GLY A 339 -5.87 17.67 -21.05
N GLY A 340 -4.54 17.58 -20.95
CA GLY A 340 -3.83 17.09 -19.78
C GLY A 340 -3.20 18.18 -18.93
N HIS A 341 -2.25 17.81 -18.08
CA HIS A 341 -1.61 18.73 -17.11
C HIS A 341 -0.12 18.98 -17.36
N TYR A 342 0.49 18.35 -18.35
CA TYR A 342 1.92 18.52 -18.63
C TYR A 342 2.19 19.65 -19.62
N SER A 343 3.20 20.47 -19.30
CA SER A 343 3.68 21.52 -20.20
C SER A 343 4.35 20.90 -21.44
N PRO A 344 4.05 21.38 -22.67
CA PRO A 344 4.79 21.00 -23.87
C PRO A 344 6.20 21.63 -23.92
N ASP A 345 6.46 22.63 -23.08
CA ASP A 345 7.70 23.39 -23.03
C ASP A 345 8.43 23.18 -21.71
N MET A 346 9.77 23.14 -21.77
CA MET A 346 10.67 23.03 -20.60
C MET A 346 10.33 21.86 -19.65
N SER A 347 9.89 20.73 -20.20
CA SER A 347 9.55 19.52 -19.45
C SER A 347 10.49 18.36 -19.78
N ARG A 348 10.77 17.50 -18.79
CA ARG A 348 11.31 16.15 -18.98
C ARG A 348 10.18 15.17 -18.69
N LEU A 349 9.74 14.44 -19.73
CA LEU A 349 8.57 13.56 -19.69
C LEU A 349 8.91 12.11 -20.02
N ASP A 350 10.21 11.79 -20.05
CA ASP A 350 10.71 10.43 -20.19
C ASP A 350 10.45 9.58 -18.95
N TYR A 351 10.39 10.20 -17.76
CA TYR A 351 9.91 9.58 -16.53
C TYR A 351 8.92 10.51 -15.80
N LEU A 352 7.79 9.95 -15.41
CA LEU A 352 6.80 10.57 -14.54
C LEU A 352 6.95 9.99 -13.12
N SER A 353 6.46 10.71 -12.10
CA SER A 353 6.35 10.12 -10.77
C SER A 353 5.37 8.95 -10.79
N LEU A 354 5.68 7.93 -9.99
CA LEU A 354 4.72 6.91 -9.59
C LEU A 354 4.72 6.88 -8.06
N ASN A 355 3.83 7.66 -7.46
CA ASN A 355 3.60 7.60 -6.02
C ASN A 355 2.74 6.37 -5.70
N HIS A 356 1.50 6.55 -5.26
CA HIS A 356 0.63 5.45 -4.88
C HIS A 356 0.08 4.71 -6.09
N PHE A 357 -0.25 5.40 -7.20
CA PHE A 357 -0.87 4.74 -8.36
C PHE A 357 -0.72 5.43 -9.71
N ALA A 358 -0.97 4.65 -10.76
CA ALA A 358 -1.35 5.09 -12.10
C ALA A 358 -2.60 4.34 -12.56
N ALA A 359 -3.56 5.03 -13.18
CA ALA A 359 -4.79 4.47 -13.73
C ALA A 359 -4.84 4.73 -15.24
N MET A 360 -5.16 3.70 -16.02
CA MET A 360 -5.23 3.76 -17.48
C MET A 360 -6.65 3.43 -17.93
N ASN A 361 -7.24 4.33 -18.72
CA ASN A 361 -8.67 4.30 -19.06
C ASN A 361 -8.90 4.30 -20.57
N ALA A 362 -9.86 3.51 -21.03
CA ALA A 362 -10.40 3.56 -22.38
C ALA A 362 -11.40 4.74 -22.51
N PRO A 363 -11.78 5.12 -23.76
CA PRO A 363 -12.77 6.17 -23.99
C PRO A 363 -14.14 5.94 -23.34
N ASP A 364 -14.53 4.67 -23.11
CA ASP A 364 -15.76 4.31 -22.39
C ASP A 364 -15.64 4.50 -20.86
N GLY A 365 -14.48 4.95 -20.38
CA GLY A 365 -14.15 5.19 -18.97
C GLY A 365 -13.63 3.96 -18.22
N SER A 366 -13.77 2.77 -18.79
CA SER A 366 -13.30 1.53 -18.15
C SER A 366 -11.80 1.37 -18.26
N GLY A 367 -11.19 0.59 -17.39
CA GLY A 367 -9.75 0.48 -17.37
C GLY A 367 -9.21 -0.24 -16.15
N VAL A 368 -7.98 0.13 -15.80
CA VAL A 368 -7.20 -0.49 -14.73
C VAL A 368 -6.57 0.56 -13.85
N THR A 369 -6.43 0.25 -12.56
CA THR A 369 -5.57 0.95 -11.61
C THR A 369 -4.40 0.05 -11.26
N LEU A 370 -3.18 0.55 -11.46
CA LEU A 370 -1.92 -0.01 -10.98
C LEU A 370 -1.51 0.74 -9.71
N SER A 371 -1.61 0.06 -8.56
CA SER A 371 -1.03 0.52 -7.31
C SER A 371 0.44 0.14 -7.25
N ASN A 372 1.27 1.03 -6.72
CA ASN A 372 2.70 0.85 -6.53
C ASN A 372 3.08 1.18 -5.09
N TRP A 373 3.74 0.25 -4.42
CA TRP A 373 4.15 0.42 -3.03
C TRP A 373 5.58 0.95 -2.90
N ASP A 374 6.46 0.53 -3.81
CA ASP A 374 7.90 0.60 -3.57
C ASP A 374 8.63 1.61 -4.47
N LEU A 375 8.31 1.66 -5.76
CA LEU A 375 9.13 2.37 -6.75
C LEU A 375 8.67 3.81 -6.95
N ALA A 376 9.53 4.71 -7.44
CA ALA A 376 9.21 6.15 -7.47
C ALA A 376 8.87 6.70 -8.86
N PHE A 377 9.21 5.99 -9.93
CA PHE A 377 9.15 6.52 -11.28
C PHE A 377 8.63 5.49 -12.27
N MET A 378 7.96 5.99 -13.31
CA MET A 378 7.51 5.19 -14.44
C MET A 378 7.72 5.93 -15.75
N LYS A 379 7.85 5.19 -16.85
CA LYS A 379 7.63 5.71 -18.19
C LYS A 379 6.20 5.41 -18.63
N LEU A 380 5.57 6.37 -19.30
CA LEU A 380 4.35 6.12 -20.05
C LEU A 380 4.70 5.83 -21.51
N GLY A 381 4.17 4.74 -22.07
CA GLY A 381 4.47 4.31 -23.42
C GLY A 381 5.98 4.16 -23.67
N ASP A 382 6.43 4.59 -24.85
CA ASP A 382 7.86 4.71 -25.21
C ASP A 382 8.41 6.13 -24.97
N SER A 383 7.97 6.80 -23.89
CA SER A 383 8.44 8.14 -23.57
C SER A 383 9.96 8.18 -23.32
N GLN A 384 10.62 9.16 -23.92
CA GLN A 384 12.08 9.29 -23.90
C GLN A 384 12.54 10.71 -24.25
N MET A 385 13.80 11.02 -23.93
CA MET A 385 14.43 12.25 -24.42
C MET A 385 15.02 12.03 -25.81
N LEU A 386 14.59 12.83 -26.78
CA LEU A 386 15.16 12.90 -28.14
C LEU A 386 16.05 14.12 -28.24
N GLY A 387 17.32 13.95 -27.86
CA GLY A 387 18.25 15.08 -27.66
C GLY A 387 17.75 15.95 -26.50
N SER A 388 17.47 17.22 -26.77
CA SER A 388 16.98 18.17 -25.76
C SER A 388 15.44 18.28 -25.69
N LYS A 389 14.69 17.46 -26.43
CA LYS A 389 13.22 17.51 -26.47
C LYS A 389 12.61 16.23 -25.92
N PRO A 390 11.58 16.30 -25.06
CA PRO A 390 10.86 15.11 -24.64
C PRO A 390 9.99 14.57 -25.78
N HIS A 391 10.06 13.27 -26.03
CA HIS A 391 9.01 12.52 -26.67
C HIS A 391 8.11 11.95 -25.58
N PHE A 392 6.87 12.44 -25.52
CA PHE A 392 5.87 11.98 -24.55
C PHE A 392 4.85 11.10 -25.26
N ASP A 393 4.98 9.79 -25.09
CA ASP A 393 4.11 8.80 -25.71
C ASP A 393 2.91 8.51 -24.79
N THR A 394 1.79 9.14 -25.11
CA THR A 394 0.52 8.94 -24.42
C THR A 394 -0.42 8.00 -25.17
N LYS A 395 0.07 7.28 -26.19
CA LYS A 395 -0.75 6.47 -27.10
C LYS A 395 -0.55 4.98 -26.88
N LEU A 396 0.67 4.56 -26.55
CA LEU A 396 0.95 3.16 -26.26
C LEU A 396 0.39 2.79 -24.88
N PRO A 397 -0.45 1.75 -24.75
CA PRO A 397 -1.07 1.36 -23.48
C PRO A 397 -0.10 0.55 -22.61
N LEU A 398 1.05 1.16 -22.31
CA LEU A 398 2.17 0.59 -21.58
C LEU A 398 2.57 1.53 -20.44
N ILE A 399 2.69 1.01 -19.24
CA ILE A 399 3.39 1.66 -18.14
C ILE A 399 4.66 0.85 -17.87
N GLN A 400 5.82 1.51 -17.78
CA GLN A 400 7.11 0.88 -17.49
C GLN A 400 7.64 1.41 -16.16
N VAL A 401 7.46 0.67 -15.08
CA VAL A 401 7.88 1.11 -13.74
C VAL A 401 9.37 0.85 -13.56
N LEU A 402 10.15 1.86 -13.16
CA LEU A 402 11.61 1.77 -13.03
C LEU A 402 12.01 0.84 -11.87
N ALA A 403 12.38 -0.40 -12.18
CA ALA A 403 12.87 -1.39 -11.21
C ALA A 403 14.22 -0.96 -10.60
N GLY A 404 15.01 -0.20 -11.36
CA GLY A 404 16.22 0.46 -10.89
C GLY A 404 17.17 0.78 -12.03
N GLY A 405 18.14 1.65 -11.76
CA GLY A 405 19.19 2.00 -12.72
C GLY A 405 19.69 3.43 -12.60
N GLN A 406 20.52 3.83 -13.54
CA GLN A 406 21.01 5.21 -13.70
C GLN A 406 20.37 5.79 -14.97
N ILE A 407 19.50 6.78 -14.81
CA ILE A 407 18.63 7.29 -15.90
C ILE A 407 19.06 8.66 -16.45
N ASP A 408 19.79 9.46 -15.66
CA ASP A 408 20.06 10.87 -15.99
C ASP A 408 21.30 11.05 -16.87
N ALA A 409 22.42 10.41 -16.53
CA ALA A 409 23.65 10.44 -17.31
C ALA A 409 24.55 9.23 -16.96
N PRO A 410 25.49 8.83 -17.84
CA PRO A 410 26.39 7.69 -17.59
C PRO A 410 27.22 7.80 -16.29
N ARG A 411 27.44 9.02 -15.81
CA ARG A 411 28.18 9.30 -14.57
C ARG A 411 27.29 9.91 -13.47
N ALA A 412 25.96 9.86 -13.59
CA ALA A 412 25.05 10.32 -12.55
C ALA A 412 24.40 9.11 -11.85
N GLY A 413 24.27 9.18 -10.53
CA GLY A 413 23.70 8.16 -9.67
C GLY A 413 24.74 7.19 -9.09
N ILE A 414 24.25 6.21 -8.33
CA ILE A 414 25.05 5.21 -7.61
C ILE A 414 25.12 3.91 -8.44
N PRO A 415 26.32 3.50 -8.91
CA PRO A 415 26.53 2.25 -9.64
C PRO A 415 26.15 1.01 -8.82
N GLN A 416 25.82 -0.10 -9.48
CA GLN A 416 25.46 -1.40 -8.88
C GLN A 416 24.39 -1.31 -7.80
N GLN A 417 23.53 -0.29 -7.89
CA GLN A 417 22.56 0.07 -6.86
C GLN A 417 23.17 0.33 -5.46
N GLY A 418 24.48 0.53 -5.36
CA GLY A 418 25.20 0.66 -4.09
C GLY A 418 25.48 -0.68 -3.41
N GLY A 419 25.52 -1.78 -4.18
CA GLY A 419 25.86 -3.13 -3.69
C GLY A 419 24.68 -3.96 -3.19
N ASP A 420 23.45 -3.44 -3.25
CA ASP A 420 22.25 -4.19 -2.88
C ASP A 420 22.07 -5.43 -3.77
N LYS A 421 21.66 -6.54 -3.15
CA LYS A 421 21.46 -7.85 -3.80
C LYS A 421 20.02 -8.34 -3.75
N HIS A 422 19.15 -7.60 -3.07
CA HIS A 422 17.74 -7.91 -2.94
C HIS A 422 16.94 -6.64 -3.10
N PHE A 423 15.87 -6.69 -3.89
CA PHE A 423 14.98 -5.57 -4.12
C PHE A 423 13.54 -6.05 -4.02
N LEU A 424 12.79 -5.52 -3.06
CA LEU A 424 11.36 -5.81 -2.88
C LEU A 424 10.54 -4.76 -3.64
N GLN A 425 9.70 -5.22 -4.56
CA GLN A 425 8.94 -4.36 -5.48
C GLN A 425 7.51 -4.89 -5.64
N ARG A 426 6.54 -4.21 -5.02
CA ARG A 426 5.16 -4.66 -4.91
C ARG A 426 4.20 -3.76 -5.66
N PHE A 427 3.26 -4.41 -6.32
CA PHE A 427 2.20 -3.80 -7.11
C PHE A 427 0.87 -4.44 -6.80
N ALA A 428 -0.21 -3.74 -7.10
CA ALA A 428 -1.52 -4.35 -7.14
C ALA A 428 -2.33 -3.84 -8.33
N LEU A 429 -3.18 -4.71 -8.86
CA LEU A 429 -4.05 -4.40 -9.99
C LEU A 429 -5.52 -4.53 -9.60
N SER A 430 -6.33 -3.59 -10.08
CA SER A 430 -7.78 -3.67 -10.04
C SER A 430 -8.36 -3.05 -11.30
N SER A 431 -9.46 -3.60 -11.79
CA SER A 431 -10.16 -3.08 -12.95
C SER A 431 -11.36 -2.22 -12.53
N HIS A 432 -11.75 -1.25 -13.35
CA HIS A 432 -12.91 -0.39 -13.13
C HIS A 432 -13.76 -0.20 -14.41
N GLN A 433 -15.05 0.12 -14.25
CA GLN A 433 -15.94 0.47 -15.38
C GLN A 433 -15.89 1.95 -15.74
N LYS A 434 -15.54 2.79 -14.77
CA LYS A 434 -15.37 4.22 -14.93
C LYS A 434 -14.22 4.66 -14.04
N PHE A 435 -13.34 5.52 -14.54
CA PHE A 435 -12.30 6.11 -13.73
C PHE A 435 -12.88 6.95 -12.59
N ASN A 436 -12.34 6.75 -11.39
CA ASN A 436 -12.61 7.56 -10.21
C ASN A 436 -11.31 7.69 -9.42
N GLN A 437 -10.76 8.90 -9.36
CA GLN A 437 -9.50 9.20 -8.68
C GLN A 437 -9.52 8.82 -7.19
N THR A 438 -10.65 9.03 -6.51
CA THR A 438 -10.84 8.66 -5.10
C THR A 438 -10.73 7.14 -4.93
N GLU A 439 -11.40 6.38 -5.78
CA GLU A 439 -11.40 4.90 -5.71
C GLU A 439 -10.01 4.34 -6.03
N SER A 440 -9.31 4.89 -7.03
CA SER A 440 -7.93 4.49 -7.35
C SER A 440 -6.96 4.79 -6.21
N MET A 441 -7.10 5.95 -5.56
CA MET A 441 -6.27 6.30 -4.39
C MET A 441 -6.59 5.39 -3.19
N ARG A 442 -7.88 5.15 -2.90
CA ARG A 442 -8.29 4.24 -1.80
C ARG A 442 -7.79 2.82 -2.01
N PHE A 443 -7.96 2.28 -3.22
CA PHE A 443 -7.40 0.98 -3.61
C PHE A 443 -5.90 0.90 -3.33
N SER A 444 -5.18 1.97 -3.65
CA SER A 444 -3.73 1.99 -3.53
C SER A 444 -3.27 2.16 -2.09
N LEU A 445 -3.95 3.00 -1.31
CA LEU A 445 -3.72 3.11 0.13
C LEU A 445 -4.06 1.79 0.86
N GLU A 446 -5.09 1.07 0.45
CA GLU A 446 -5.42 -0.26 1.01
C GLU A 446 -4.33 -1.29 0.77
N HIS A 447 -3.78 -1.33 -0.44
CA HIS A 447 -2.63 -2.17 -0.78
C HIS A 447 -1.39 -1.80 0.05
N GLN A 448 -1.13 -0.51 0.27
CA GLN A 448 0.11 -0.02 0.88
C GLN A 448 0.06 0.08 2.41
N ASN A 449 -1.15 0.02 2.98
CA ASN A 449 -1.40 0.04 4.41
C ASN A 449 -2.22 -1.21 4.77
N PRO A 450 -1.63 -2.41 4.78
CA PRO A 450 -2.33 -3.63 5.17
C PRO A 450 -2.85 -3.52 6.63
N PRO A 451 -3.86 -4.30 7.02
CA PRO A 451 -4.30 -4.33 8.41
C PRO A 451 -3.18 -4.73 9.37
N ILE A 452 -3.10 -4.05 10.52
CA ILE A 452 -2.12 -4.33 11.58
C ILE A 452 -2.71 -5.38 12.53
N THR A 453 -1.97 -6.43 12.87
CA THR A 453 -2.45 -7.51 13.74
C THR A 453 -1.59 -7.66 14.99
N GLY A 454 -2.20 -8.09 16.10
CA GLY A 454 -1.48 -8.36 17.34
C GLY A 454 -2.25 -9.29 18.28
N TRP A 455 -1.54 -10.26 18.87
CA TRP A 455 -2.10 -11.16 19.89
C TRP A 455 -2.40 -10.39 21.17
N LEU A 456 -3.60 -10.56 21.74
CA LEU A 456 -4.02 -9.84 22.95
C LEU A 456 -3.25 -10.27 24.21
N ARG A 457 -3.06 -9.35 25.15
CA ARG A 457 -2.16 -9.52 26.33
C ARG A 457 -2.82 -9.08 27.64
N ALA A 458 -3.99 -9.63 27.97
CA ALA A 458 -4.68 -9.42 29.25
C ALA A 458 -5.02 -7.95 29.59
N GLY A 459 -5.45 -7.17 28.58
CA GLY A 459 -5.96 -5.81 28.78
C GLY A 459 -7.43 -5.76 29.21
N ASN A 460 -7.91 -4.56 29.54
CA ASN A 460 -9.31 -4.23 29.85
C ASN A 460 -9.71 -2.76 29.53
N ALA A 461 -8.83 -1.98 28.90
CA ALA A 461 -9.01 -0.53 28.72
C ALA A 461 -9.85 -0.16 27.46
N PHE A 462 -9.87 -1.02 26.45
CA PHE A 462 -10.67 -0.86 25.23
C PHE A 462 -11.63 -2.05 25.00
N PRO A 463 -12.75 -1.87 24.29
CA PRO A 463 -13.77 -2.90 24.08
C PRO A 463 -13.24 -4.21 23.49
N ALA A 464 -13.78 -5.33 23.96
CA ALA A 464 -13.31 -6.68 23.65
C ALA A 464 -13.60 -7.19 22.21
N LYS A 465 -14.39 -6.46 21.41
CA LYS A 465 -14.93 -6.96 20.13
C LYS A 465 -14.57 -6.08 18.95
N THR A 466 -14.93 -4.81 19.01
CA THR A 466 -14.68 -3.84 17.95
C THR A 466 -14.75 -2.44 18.50
N ASP A 467 -14.00 -1.53 17.88
CA ASP A 467 -14.02 -0.12 18.22
C ASP A 467 -13.44 0.73 17.08
N SER A 468 -13.74 2.02 17.08
CA SER A 468 -13.33 2.99 16.05
C SER A 468 -13.04 4.34 16.69
N LEU A 469 -11.93 4.97 16.32
CA LEU A 469 -11.59 6.30 16.82
C LEU A 469 -12.40 7.40 16.14
N LEU A 470 -12.67 7.25 14.84
CA LEU A 470 -13.36 8.26 14.05
C LEU A 470 -14.09 7.68 12.83
N THR A 471 -15.03 8.45 12.29
CA THR A 471 -15.60 8.24 10.96
C THR A 471 -15.53 9.52 10.13
N VAL A 472 -15.41 9.34 8.81
CA VAL A 472 -15.51 10.40 7.80
C VAL A 472 -16.76 10.14 6.96
N SER A 473 -17.63 11.13 6.82
CA SER A 473 -18.94 10.92 6.17
C SER A 473 -18.89 10.90 4.64
N SER A 474 -17.86 11.51 4.03
CA SER A 474 -17.72 11.57 2.57
C SER A 474 -16.72 10.53 2.09
N PRO A 475 -17.07 9.70 1.07
CA PRO A 475 -16.12 8.75 0.49
C PRO A 475 -14.99 9.44 -0.29
N ASN A 476 -15.16 10.72 -0.66
CA ASN A 476 -14.19 11.55 -1.39
C ASN A 476 -13.16 12.25 -0.49
N VAL A 477 -13.29 12.12 0.82
CA VAL A 477 -12.38 12.73 1.79
C VAL A 477 -11.57 11.63 2.45
N LEU A 478 -10.28 11.57 2.14
CA LEU A 478 -9.38 10.55 2.64
C LEU A 478 -8.67 11.06 3.88
N LEU A 479 -8.67 10.27 4.96
CA LEU A 479 -7.79 10.51 6.09
C LEU A 479 -6.35 10.24 5.65
N TRP A 480 -5.60 11.32 5.47
CA TRP A 480 -4.21 11.28 5.02
C TRP A 480 -3.23 11.08 6.19
N GLY A 481 -3.53 11.61 7.36
CA GLY A 481 -2.70 11.39 8.55
C GLY A 481 -3.52 11.53 9.81
N LEU A 482 -3.23 10.70 10.82
CA LEU A 482 -3.85 10.78 12.13
C LEU A 482 -2.79 10.53 13.19
N LYS A 483 -2.48 11.56 13.97
CA LYS A 483 -1.39 11.52 14.95
C LYS A 483 -1.66 12.41 16.15
N THR A 484 -0.76 12.36 17.14
CA THR A 484 -0.75 13.32 18.24
C THR A 484 -0.03 14.63 17.82
N PRO A 485 -0.38 15.79 18.40
CA PRO A 485 0.28 17.07 18.11
C PRO A 485 1.78 17.08 18.45
N GLU A 486 2.60 17.73 17.64
CA GLU A 486 4.06 17.80 17.81
C GLU A 486 4.49 18.61 19.03
N ASP A 487 3.71 19.63 19.40
CA ASP A 487 3.93 20.41 20.62
C ASP A 487 3.73 19.60 21.91
N GLY A 488 3.29 18.34 21.79
CA GLY A 488 3.11 17.43 22.90
C GLY A 488 1.90 17.74 23.76
N GLY A 489 0.92 18.49 23.23
CA GLY A 489 -0.38 18.66 23.87
C GLY A 489 -1.04 17.30 24.11
N SER A 490 -1.17 16.91 25.38
CA SER A 490 -1.68 15.59 25.81
C SER A 490 -3.19 15.39 25.66
N GLU A 491 -3.89 16.35 25.04
CA GLU A 491 -5.35 16.39 24.97
C GLU A 491 -5.91 16.51 23.55
N GLY A 492 -5.07 16.32 22.54
CA GLY A 492 -5.47 16.55 21.15
C GLY A 492 -4.98 15.55 20.14
N LEU A 493 -5.58 15.61 18.96
CA LEU A 493 -5.19 14.87 17.76
C LEU A 493 -5.00 15.84 16.60
N ILE A 494 -4.19 15.42 15.64
CA ILE A 494 -4.05 16.05 14.33
C ILE A 494 -4.61 15.09 13.31
N ALA A 495 -5.67 15.50 12.62
CA ALA A 495 -6.22 14.81 11.46
C ALA A 495 -5.90 15.62 10.21
N ARG A 496 -5.10 15.06 9.31
CA ARG A 496 -4.92 15.59 7.96
C ARG A 496 -5.82 14.84 7.01
N VAL A 497 -6.61 15.55 6.23
CA VAL A 497 -7.46 14.97 5.18
C VAL A 497 -7.07 15.49 3.81
N TRP A 498 -7.37 14.70 2.78
CA TRP A 498 -7.27 15.11 1.39
C TRP A 498 -8.59 14.85 0.68
N THR A 499 -9.18 15.91 0.15
CA THR A 499 -10.42 15.88 -0.63
C THR A 499 -10.10 15.56 -2.08
N PHE A 500 -10.89 14.70 -2.71
CA PHE A 500 -10.76 14.29 -4.13
C PHE A 500 -12.00 14.67 -4.95
N SER A 501 -12.82 15.60 -4.45
CA SER A 501 -13.94 16.15 -5.21
C SER A 501 -13.47 17.27 -6.15
N ASP A 502 -14.01 17.28 -7.38
CA ASP A 502 -13.80 18.33 -8.40
C ASP A 502 -14.68 19.57 -8.14
N LYS A 503 -15.27 19.67 -6.96
CA LYS A 503 -16.07 20.79 -6.49
C LYS A 503 -15.93 20.92 -4.98
N PRO A 504 -16.14 22.12 -4.40
CA PRO A 504 -16.19 22.27 -2.97
C PRO A 504 -17.24 21.33 -2.35
N GLU A 505 -16.91 20.71 -1.22
CA GLU A 505 -17.81 19.83 -0.49
C GLU A 505 -17.77 20.09 1.03
N GLU A 506 -18.84 19.69 1.71
CA GLU A 506 -18.90 19.64 3.16
C GLU A 506 -18.96 18.17 3.60
N TYR A 507 -18.14 17.82 4.59
CA TYR A 507 -18.11 16.50 5.17
C TYR A 507 -18.12 16.59 6.69
N GLN A 508 -18.47 15.47 7.33
CA GLN A 508 -18.44 15.34 8.78
C GLN A 508 -17.28 14.46 9.22
N LEU A 509 -16.54 14.95 10.21
CA LEU A 509 -15.62 14.16 11.02
C LEU A 509 -16.30 13.88 12.36
N LYS A 510 -16.57 12.61 12.66
CA LYS A 510 -17.15 12.19 13.93
C LYS A 510 -16.10 11.43 14.74
N MET A 511 -15.85 11.88 15.95
CA MET A 511 -14.91 11.26 16.88
C MET A 511 -15.63 10.33 17.86
N LYS A 512 -14.91 9.35 18.39
CA LYS A 512 -15.40 8.51 19.49
C LYS A 512 -15.71 9.34 20.74
N SER A 513 -14.78 10.20 21.11
CA SER A 513 -14.87 11.06 22.30
C SER A 513 -15.50 12.41 21.95
N PRO A 514 -16.21 13.06 22.90
CA PRO A 514 -16.66 14.44 22.72
C PRO A 514 -15.50 15.37 22.37
N ILE A 515 -15.76 16.31 21.47
CA ILE A 515 -14.77 17.29 21.02
C ILE A 515 -14.94 18.54 21.89
N THR A 516 -13.85 19.04 22.47
CA THR A 516 -13.85 20.24 23.33
C THR A 516 -13.30 21.47 22.61
N GLY A 517 -12.66 21.29 21.46
CA GLY A 517 -12.23 22.36 20.58
C GLY A 517 -11.70 21.81 19.26
N ALA A 518 -11.82 22.59 18.18
CA ALA A 518 -11.29 22.22 16.89
C ALA A 518 -10.84 23.45 16.10
N TRP A 519 -9.77 23.31 15.32
CA TRP A 519 -9.21 24.36 14.47
C TRP A 519 -8.79 23.79 13.12
N SER A 520 -8.99 24.55 12.05
CA SER A 520 -8.15 24.39 10.87
C SER A 520 -6.74 24.83 11.21
N ALA A 521 -5.74 24.14 10.69
CA ALA A 521 -4.34 24.40 11.00
C ALA A 521 -3.48 24.38 9.74
N THR A 522 -2.30 24.99 9.83
CA THR A 522 -1.26 24.88 8.80
C THR A 522 -0.75 23.42 8.72
N HIS A 523 0.07 23.14 7.70
CA HIS A 523 0.74 21.84 7.61
C HIS A 523 1.75 21.58 8.74
N THR A 524 2.15 22.63 9.48
CA THR A 524 2.99 22.59 10.68
C THR A 524 2.17 22.73 11.97
N GLU A 525 0.86 22.44 11.93
CA GLU A 525 -0.03 22.37 13.10
C GLU A 525 -0.29 23.68 13.83
N ARG A 526 0.00 24.82 13.19
CA ARG A 526 -0.36 26.12 13.74
C ARG A 526 -1.84 26.38 13.49
N ASP A 527 -2.59 26.63 14.56
CA ASP A 527 -4.00 26.95 14.49
C ASP A 527 -4.26 28.21 13.64
N LEU A 528 -5.31 28.14 12.81
CA LEU A 528 -5.76 29.21 11.93
C LEU A 528 -7.15 29.68 12.34
N VAL A 529 -8.19 28.87 12.09
CA VAL A 529 -9.59 29.26 12.31
C VAL A 529 -10.28 28.18 13.15
N ALA A 530 -10.98 28.61 14.20
CA ALA A 530 -11.79 27.70 15.02
C ALA A 530 -12.93 27.10 14.19
N ILE A 531 -13.12 25.79 14.29
CA ILE A 531 -14.21 25.05 13.64
C ILE A 531 -15.32 24.84 14.69
N PRO A 532 -16.57 25.23 14.42
CA PRO A 532 -17.68 24.98 15.33
C PRO A 532 -17.83 23.49 15.66
N VAL A 533 -18.04 23.18 16.94
CA VAL A 533 -18.13 21.82 17.45
C VAL A 533 -19.58 21.49 17.83
N ALA A 534 -20.06 20.32 17.41
CA ALA A 534 -21.37 19.79 17.80
C ALA A 534 -21.20 18.42 18.48
N GLY A 535 -21.00 18.42 19.81
CA GLY A 535 -20.78 17.20 20.59
C GLY A 535 -19.49 16.50 20.18
N ASN A 536 -19.61 15.36 19.50
CA ASN A 536 -18.47 14.61 18.96
C ASN A 536 -18.31 14.73 17.43
N THR A 537 -19.00 15.67 16.79
CA THR A 537 -19.00 15.82 15.34
C THR A 537 -18.54 17.22 14.93
N LEU A 538 -17.75 17.30 13.86
CA LEU A 538 -17.38 18.53 13.15
C LEU A 538 -17.96 18.50 11.74
N ALA A 539 -18.60 19.58 11.33
CA ALA A 539 -18.88 19.85 9.93
C ALA A 539 -17.72 20.68 9.35
N VAL A 540 -17.09 20.18 8.31
CA VAL A 540 -15.88 20.78 7.73
C VAL A 540 -16.10 21.01 6.24
N LYS A 541 -15.74 22.21 5.79
CA LYS A 541 -15.79 22.59 4.38
C LYS A 541 -14.42 22.42 3.76
N ALA A 542 -14.37 21.78 2.60
CA ALA A 542 -13.18 21.64 1.79
C ALA A 542 -13.39 22.27 0.41
N ALA A 543 -12.35 22.92 -0.09
CA ALA A 543 -12.24 23.26 -1.49
C ALA A 543 -11.90 22.02 -2.34
N GLU A 544 -12.01 22.19 -3.65
CA GLU A 544 -11.62 21.20 -4.65
C GLU A 544 -10.19 20.72 -4.38
N HIS A 545 -9.98 19.40 -4.38
CA HIS A 545 -8.66 18.78 -4.21
C HIS A 545 -7.87 19.19 -2.94
N GLN A 546 -8.52 19.80 -1.94
CA GLN A 546 -7.82 20.42 -0.82
C GLN A 546 -7.23 19.38 0.15
N ILE A 547 -5.95 19.59 0.51
CA ILE A 547 -5.34 18.98 1.70
C ILE A 547 -5.53 19.93 2.87
N GLN A 548 -6.17 19.45 3.94
CA GLN A 548 -6.48 20.26 5.12
C GLN A 548 -5.98 19.58 6.40
N THR A 549 -5.39 20.35 7.30
CA THR A 549 -5.03 19.88 8.65
C THR A 549 -6.04 20.39 9.65
N ILE A 550 -6.54 19.51 10.50
CA ILE A 550 -7.51 19.80 11.56
C ILE A 550 -6.86 19.41 12.89
N ARG A 551 -6.76 20.37 13.79
CA ARG A 551 -6.39 20.14 15.19
C ARG A 551 -7.65 19.92 16.01
N LEU A 552 -7.68 18.84 16.79
CA LEU A 552 -8.78 18.45 17.64
C LEU A 552 -8.33 18.47 19.09
N LYS A 553 -9.18 18.95 20.00
CA LYS A 553 -9.10 18.67 21.44
C LYS A 553 -10.27 17.78 21.82
N LEU A 554 -9.98 16.73 22.58
CA LEU A 554 -10.95 15.71 22.94
C LEU A 554 -11.13 15.66 24.46
N GLN A 555 -12.36 15.39 24.90
CA GLN A 555 -12.60 15.04 26.29
C GLN A 555 -11.89 13.72 26.61
N ARG A 556 -11.10 13.69 27.68
CA ARG A 556 -10.41 12.47 28.12
C ARG A 556 -11.41 11.40 28.54
N LEU A 557 -11.15 10.16 28.14
CA LEU A 557 -11.90 9.02 28.63
C LEU A 557 -11.23 8.51 29.91
N GLU A 558 -11.86 8.66 31.07
CA GLU A 558 -11.30 8.16 32.35
C GLU A 558 -10.95 6.66 32.26
N LEU A 559 -9.77 6.27 32.76
CA LEU A 559 -9.42 4.86 32.95
C LEU A 559 -10.39 4.29 33.99
N GLN A 560 -11.16 3.26 33.64
CA GLN A 560 -11.87 2.50 34.66
C GLN A 560 -10.81 1.78 35.50
N GLN A 561 -10.78 2.08 36.79
CA GLN A 561 -9.84 1.49 37.76
C GLN A 561 -10.09 0.00 37.94
#